data_AF-A0A7V5LIL5-F1
#
_entry.id   AF-A0A7V5LIL5-F1
#
_cell.length_a   1.000
_cell.length_b   1.000
_cell.length_c   1.000
_cell.angle_alpha   90.00
_cell.angle_beta   90.00
_cell.angle_gamma   90.00
#
_symmetry.space_group_name_H-M   'P 1'
#
loop_
_entity.id
_entity.type
_entity.pdbx_description
1 polymer ?
#
loop_
_entity_poly.entity_id
_entity_poly.type
_entity_poly.pdbx_seq_one_letter_code
_entity_poly.pdbx_strand_id
1 'polypeptide(L)'
;MIEDYLNKITEIFEQGDAREESFYPALKELLEQYCQAQNFTGVYITVLPKKTEAGNPDFRIWDGRQHITGYIEAKEPNKNLDKVEESEQLIKYLQTFPNLILTNFLEFRLYRNGQLTESVQIGSPFVLDNLKTVPPKQKGKELFQLFEKFFSFSLPKVYDAKTLAGELAKRTKFLKEIVANELKENRSQDLRGFYDAFNKYLISDLKELEFSDLFSQTITYGLFAARTRSNDGFNRNLAYSNIPQTIGILKDLFKFISFGNLPKQMEWIIDDISDVLAVTDVYRILDEYFHQHKGSDPIVHFYETFLSEYDQSTREKRGVYFTPEPVVSYIVRSVDEVLKNQFGLEGGIANRKVTVLDPAAGTLTFLAEAAKVAVEEFTAIYGEGGRSKFIKEHILENFFAFELMMAPYAIGHLKISFLLEELGYKLQ
;
A
#
# COMPACT_ATOMS: atom_id res chain seq x y z
N MET A 1 15.95 36.60 -3.39
CA MET A 1 15.58 35.30 -2.78
C MET A 1 16.54 34.89 -1.66
N ILE A 2 17.73 34.34 -1.91
CA ILE A 2 18.60 33.85 -0.81
C ILE A 2 19.14 34.99 0.08
N GLU A 3 19.48 36.13 -0.50
CA GLU A 3 19.96 37.30 0.26
C GLU A 3 18.85 37.85 1.16
N ASP A 4 17.65 38.01 0.61
CA ASP A 4 16.46 38.41 1.39
C ASP A 4 16.12 37.40 2.50
N TYR A 5 16.30 36.10 2.23
CA TYR A 5 16.13 35.05 3.22
C TYR A 5 17.14 35.16 4.36
N LEU A 6 18.43 35.34 4.06
CA LEU A 6 19.47 35.50 5.09
C LEU A 6 19.29 36.79 5.90
N ASN A 7 18.82 37.88 5.28
CA ASN A 7 18.45 39.10 5.99
C ASN A 7 17.34 38.82 7.02
N LYS A 8 16.25 38.14 6.60
CA LYS A 8 15.14 37.77 7.50
C LYS A 8 15.58 36.87 8.65
N ILE A 9 16.40 35.85 8.37
CA ILE A 9 16.96 34.97 9.42
C ILE A 9 17.77 35.79 10.43
N THR A 10 18.55 36.76 9.95
CA THR A 10 19.37 37.63 10.82
C THR A 10 18.52 38.56 11.68
N GLU A 11 17.51 39.20 11.09
CA GLU A 11 16.57 40.07 11.82
C GLU A 11 15.84 39.30 12.93
N ILE A 12 15.37 38.09 12.65
CA ILE A 12 14.70 37.24 13.65
C ILE A 12 15.68 36.83 14.75
N PHE A 13 16.92 36.48 14.39
CA PHE A 13 17.94 36.06 15.35
C PHE A 13 18.35 37.22 16.29
N GLU A 14 18.48 38.45 15.77
CA GLU A 14 18.88 39.63 16.54
C GLU A 14 17.85 40.08 17.59
N GLN A 15 16.56 39.73 17.42
CA GLN A 15 15.52 40.04 18.40
C GLN A 15 15.78 39.39 19.77
N GLY A 16 16.52 38.27 19.80
CA GLY A 16 17.03 37.65 21.02
C GLY A 16 16.00 36.87 21.85
N ASP A 17 14.71 36.91 21.49
CA ASP A 17 13.61 36.12 22.06
C ASP A 17 13.04 35.07 21.08
N ALA A 18 13.67 34.93 19.91
CA ALA A 18 13.25 34.01 18.87
C ALA A 18 13.41 32.54 19.30
N ARG A 19 12.34 31.76 19.10
CA ARG A 19 12.36 30.29 19.13
C ARG A 19 12.53 29.71 17.73
N GLU A 20 12.81 28.42 17.64
CA GLU A 20 12.92 27.66 16.39
C GLU A 20 11.76 27.96 15.40
N GLU A 21 10.52 28.01 15.90
CA GLU A 21 9.34 28.24 15.06
C GLU A 21 9.27 29.65 14.46
N SER A 22 10.01 30.61 15.03
CA SER A 22 10.06 32.00 14.56
C SER A 22 10.70 32.09 13.16
N PHE A 23 11.57 31.13 12.82
CA PHE A 23 12.26 31.07 11.53
C PHE A 23 11.43 30.35 10.44
N TYR A 24 10.34 29.67 10.80
CA TYR A 24 9.55 28.88 9.86
C TYR A 24 8.91 29.70 8.74
N PRO A 25 8.36 30.90 8.98
CA PRO A 25 7.82 31.74 7.91
C PRO A 25 8.86 32.08 6.84
N ALA A 26 10.11 32.36 7.24
CA ALA A 26 11.19 32.67 6.31
C ALA A 26 11.54 31.47 5.43
N LEU A 27 11.62 30.27 6.02
CA LEU A 27 11.88 29.04 5.25
C LEU A 27 10.72 28.69 4.32
N LYS A 28 9.48 28.80 4.80
CA LYS A 28 8.28 28.59 3.99
C LYS A 28 8.28 29.52 2.77
N GLU A 29 8.54 30.81 2.97
CA GLU A 29 8.57 31.79 1.89
C GLU A 29 9.67 31.48 0.87
N LEU A 30 10.87 31.09 1.32
CA LEU A 30 11.96 30.67 0.43
C LEU A 30 11.54 29.49 -0.47
N LEU A 31 10.90 28.48 0.10
CA LEU A 31 10.40 27.31 -0.62
C LEU A 31 9.26 27.67 -1.59
N GLU A 32 8.32 28.52 -1.17
CA GLU A 32 7.22 29.01 -2.03
C GLU A 32 7.75 29.81 -3.23
N GLN A 33 8.70 30.72 -3.00
CA GLN A 33 9.35 31.48 -4.07
C GLN A 33 10.12 30.56 -5.02
N TYR A 34 10.80 29.54 -4.50
CA TYR A 34 11.50 28.54 -5.32
C TYR A 34 10.52 27.76 -6.21
N CYS A 35 9.43 27.24 -5.64
CA CYS A 35 8.40 26.52 -6.40
C CYS A 35 7.78 27.37 -7.51
N GLN A 36 7.48 28.65 -7.21
CA GLN A 36 6.97 29.60 -8.19
C GLN A 36 7.99 29.86 -9.31
N ALA A 37 9.26 30.05 -8.99
CA ALA A 37 10.31 30.31 -9.97
C ALA A 37 10.57 29.13 -10.91
N GLN A 38 10.39 27.89 -10.43
CA GLN A 38 10.60 26.65 -11.19
C GLN A 38 9.31 26.05 -11.78
N ASN A 39 8.16 26.75 -11.67
CA ASN A 39 6.84 26.27 -12.11
C ASN A 39 6.42 24.91 -11.49
N PHE A 40 6.82 24.61 -10.26
CA PHE A 40 6.25 23.48 -9.51
C PHE A 40 4.80 23.83 -9.11
N THR A 41 3.82 23.27 -9.83
CA THR A 41 2.40 23.47 -9.55
C THR A 41 1.85 22.43 -8.59
N GLY A 42 0.87 22.82 -7.77
CA GLY A 42 0.17 21.89 -6.87
C GLY A 42 0.97 21.49 -5.64
N VAL A 43 2.03 22.21 -5.29
CA VAL A 43 2.81 21.96 -4.07
C VAL A 43 2.24 22.75 -2.90
N TYR A 44 1.88 22.05 -1.83
CA TYR A 44 1.43 22.61 -0.57
C TYR A 44 2.52 22.40 0.49
N ILE A 45 2.86 23.47 1.20
CA ILE A 45 3.85 23.46 2.28
C ILE A 45 3.11 23.67 3.59
N THR A 46 2.92 22.58 4.34
CA THR A 46 2.28 22.61 5.66
C THR A 46 3.35 22.73 6.74
N VAL A 47 3.33 23.84 7.47
CA VAL A 47 4.16 24.09 8.65
C VAL A 47 3.46 23.52 9.88
N LEU A 48 4.20 22.84 10.76
CA LEU A 48 3.71 22.19 11.98
C LEU A 48 2.46 21.31 11.71
N PRO A 49 2.57 20.30 10.83
CA PRO A 49 1.45 19.41 10.52
C PRO A 49 0.92 18.69 11.78
N LYS A 50 -0.40 18.46 11.85
CA LYS A 50 -1.07 17.82 12.99
C LYS A 50 -0.36 16.54 13.44
N LYS A 51 -0.05 16.43 14.73
CA LYS A 51 0.69 15.31 15.33
C LYS A 51 0.14 13.95 14.89
N THR A 52 1.04 13.09 14.41
CA THR A 52 0.83 11.66 14.13
C THR A 52 1.50 10.82 15.22
N GLU A 53 1.24 9.51 15.26
CA GLU A 53 1.89 8.61 16.22
C GLU A 53 3.41 8.51 16.02
N ALA A 54 3.91 8.68 14.80
CA ALA A 54 5.34 8.72 14.50
C ALA A 54 6.05 10.00 14.99
N GLY A 55 5.29 11.07 15.26
CA GLY A 55 5.82 12.44 15.30
C GLY A 55 6.03 12.96 13.89
N ASN A 56 5.77 14.24 13.64
CA ASN A 56 5.98 14.82 12.31
C ASN A 56 7.18 15.76 12.34
N PRO A 57 7.96 15.79 11.26
CA PRO A 57 8.88 16.87 11.01
C PRO A 57 8.17 18.21 10.91
N ASP A 58 8.91 19.29 11.11
CA ASP A 58 8.38 20.66 11.16
C ASP A 58 7.64 21.08 9.89
N PHE A 59 8.01 20.52 8.73
CA PHE A 59 7.35 20.79 7.46
C PHE A 59 6.96 19.50 6.74
N ARG A 60 5.80 19.54 6.10
CA ARG A 60 5.33 18.53 5.14
C ARG A 60 5.09 19.18 3.78
N ILE A 61 5.71 18.61 2.74
CA ILE A 61 5.57 19.04 1.36
C ILE A 61 4.79 17.96 0.60
N TRP A 62 3.66 18.35 0.02
CA TRP A 62 2.69 17.41 -0.55
C TRP A 62 1.84 18.06 -1.64
N ASP A 63 1.07 17.27 -2.37
CA ASP A 63 0.23 17.74 -3.50
C ASP A 63 -1.14 18.31 -3.08
N GLY A 64 -1.39 18.44 -1.78
CA GLY A 64 -2.69 18.84 -1.22
C GLY A 64 -3.77 17.76 -1.30
N ARG A 65 -3.45 16.59 -1.85
CA ARG A 65 -4.31 15.41 -1.91
C ARG A 65 -3.69 14.30 -1.08
N GLN A 66 -2.76 13.54 -1.66
CA GLN A 66 -2.26 12.30 -1.08
C GLN A 66 -0.75 12.12 -1.30
N HIS A 67 -0.20 12.61 -2.41
CA HIS A 67 1.23 12.45 -2.67
C HIS A 67 2.07 13.35 -1.75
N ILE A 68 3.03 12.75 -1.05
CA ILE A 68 3.99 13.45 -0.20
C ILE A 68 5.33 13.49 -0.91
N THR A 69 5.76 14.69 -1.30
CA THR A 69 7.07 14.92 -1.91
C THR A 69 8.17 14.70 -0.87
N GLY A 70 7.97 15.11 0.37
CA GLY A 70 8.93 14.89 1.43
C GLY A 70 8.67 15.74 2.67
N TYR A 71 9.59 15.66 3.61
CA TYR A 71 9.52 16.36 4.88
C TYR A 71 10.76 17.21 5.12
N ILE A 72 10.64 18.21 6.00
CA ILE A 72 11.79 19.00 6.46
C ILE A 72 11.75 19.07 7.99
N GLU A 73 12.86 18.70 8.61
CA GLU A 73 13.12 18.91 10.03
C GLU A 73 14.02 20.14 10.18
N ALA A 74 13.58 21.11 10.97
CA ALA A 74 14.31 22.34 11.22
C ALA A 74 14.91 22.33 12.63
N LYS A 75 16.00 23.07 12.81
CA LYS A 75 16.64 23.32 14.10
C LYS A 75 17.05 24.78 14.22
N GLU A 76 17.25 25.28 15.44
CA GLU A 76 17.73 26.65 15.65
C GLU A 76 19.03 26.95 14.86
N PRO A 77 19.22 28.18 14.35
CA PRO A 77 20.36 28.53 13.49
C PRO A 77 21.77 28.28 14.03
N ASN A 78 21.93 28.25 15.35
CA ASN A 78 23.20 28.01 16.02
C ASN A 78 23.45 26.51 16.36
N LYS A 79 22.50 25.62 16.05
CA LYS A 79 22.65 24.19 16.33
C LYS A 79 23.60 23.52 15.33
N ASN A 80 24.45 22.66 15.87
CA ASN A 80 25.33 21.78 15.09
C ASN A 80 24.52 20.57 14.59
N LEU A 81 24.38 20.45 13.27
CA LEU A 81 23.60 19.38 12.63
C LEU A 81 24.23 17.98 12.77
N ASP A 82 25.56 17.85 12.90
CA ASP A 82 26.22 16.55 13.12
C ASP A 82 25.74 15.91 14.42
N LYS A 83 25.58 16.71 15.48
CA LYS A 83 25.02 16.22 16.76
C LYS A 83 23.53 15.90 16.66
N VAL A 84 22.80 16.59 15.78
CA VAL A 84 21.36 16.34 15.57
C VAL A 84 21.16 15.03 14.80
N GLU A 85 22.07 14.68 13.89
CA GLU A 85 22.06 13.39 13.18
C GLU A 85 22.14 12.18 14.10
N GLU A 86 22.84 12.32 15.23
CA GLU A 86 22.96 11.27 16.25
C GLU A 86 21.72 11.16 17.16
N SER A 87 20.77 12.09 17.07
CA SER A 87 19.60 12.09 17.94
C SER A 87 18.64 10.95 17.60
N GLU A 88 18.04 10.33 18.63
CA GLU A 88 17.03 9.27 18.45
C GLU A 88 15.87 9.73 17.56
N GLN A 89 15.48 11.00 17.67
CA GLN A 89 14.43 11.59 16.85
C GLN A 89 14.81 11.60 15.36
N LEU A 90 16.01 12.10 15.01
CA LEU A 90 16.39 12.19 13.60
C LEU A 90 16.68 10.80 13.02
N ILE A 91 17.34 9.92 13.76
CA ILE A 91 17.55 8.52 13.33
C ILE A 91 16.21 7.87 12.95
N LYS A 92 15.18 8.07 13.78
CA LYS A 92 13.83 7.59 13.50
C LYS A 92 13.24 8.24 12.24
N TYR A 93 13.37 9.55 12.05
CA TYR A 93 12.89 10.23 10.85
C TYR A 93 13.59 9.75 9.58
N LEU A 94 14.91 9.51 9.63
CA LEU A 94 15.69 8.98 8.51
C LEU A 94 15.28 7.55 8.13
N GLN A 95 14.82 6.76 9.11
CA GLN A 95 14.25 5.42 8.86
C GLN A 95 12.80 5.47 8.34
N THR A 96 12.06 6.53 8.67
CA THR A 96 10.61 6.64 8.38
C THR A 96 10.34 7.43 7.09
N PHE A 97 11.15 8.41 6.72
CA PHE A 97 10.85 9.29 5.61
C PHE A 97 11.81 9.07 4.44
N PRO A 98 11.32 8.64 3.26
CA PRO A 98 12.17 8.33 2.11
C PRO A 98 12.81 9.57 1.49
N ASN A 99 12.26 10.76 1.76
CA ASN A 99 12.78 12.04 1.36
C ASN A 99 12.68 13.05 2.50
N LEU A 100 13.82 13.43 3.08
CA LEU A 100 13.90 14.32 4.23
C LEU A 100 15.00 15.37 4.01
N ILE A 101 14.72 16.62 4.36
CA ILE A 101 15.76 17.64 4.55
C ILE A 101 15.92 17.89 6.06
N LEU A 102 17.16 17.88 6.55
CA LEU A 102 17.53 18.47 7.84
C LEU A 102 18.11 19.86 7.60
N THR A 103 17.67 20.86 8.36
CA THR A 103 18.24 22.21 8.26
C THR A 103 18.32 22.94 9.59
N ASN A 104 19.33 23.80 9.74
CA ASN A 104 19.36 24.85 10.76
C ASN A 104 19.16 26.24 10.12
N PHE A 105 18.43 26.34 9.01
CA PHE A 105 18.23 27.55 8.21
C PHE A 105 19.49 28.10 7.51
N LEU A 106 20.70 27.65 7.86
CA LEU A 106 21.96 28.07 7.23
C LEU A 106 22.66 26.91 6.50
N GLU A 107 22.42 25.68 6.94
CA GLU A 107 22.88 24.44 6.33
C GLU A 107 21.66 23.55 6.02
N PHE A 108 21.70 22.88 4.87
CA PHE A 108 20.64 22.01 4.37
C PHE A 108 21.26 20.67 3.97
N ARG A 109 20.78 19.58 4.57
CA ARG A 109 21.19 18.21 4.29
C ARG A 109 20.02 17.42 3.74
N LEU A 110 20.15 16.90 2.52
CA LEU A 110 19.12 16.09 1.86
C LEU A 110 19.43 14.61 2.06
N TYR A 111 18.45 13.85 2.57
CA TYR A 111 18.52 12.41 2.74
C TYR A 111 17.50 11.69 1.87
N ARG A 112 17.96 10.58 1.29
CA ARG A 112 17.17 9.64 0.49
C ARG A 112 17.22 8.27 1.13
N ASN A 113 16.08 7.76 1.57
CA ASN A 113 15.99 6.45 2.23
C ASN A 113 17.05 6.30 3.34
N GLY A 114 17.18 7.34 4.18
CA GLY A 114 18.16 7.41 5.27
C GLY A 114 19.61 7.71 4.87
N GLN A 115 19.95 7.81 3.57
CA GLN A 115 21.31 8.12 3.10
C GLN A 115 21.47 9.60 2.75
N LEU A 116 22.51 10.23 3.30
CA LEU A 116 22.88 11.61 2.95
C LEU A 116 23.26 11.67 1.46
N THR A 117 22.50 12.43 0.69
CA THR A 117 22.68 12.60 -0.75
C THR A 117 23.44 13.88 -1.07
N GLU A 118 23.12 14.97 -0.37
CA GLU A 118 23.72 16.28 -0.62
C GLU A 118 23.68 17.13 0.65
N SER A 119 24.70 17.97 0.84
CA SER A 119 24.76 18.94 1.94
C SER A 119 25.26 20.29 1.41
N VAL A 120 24.54 21.36 1.74
CA VAL A 120 24.84 22.73 1.31
C VAL A 120 24.74 23.68 2.48
N GLN A 121 25.81 24.43 2.72
CA GLN A 121 25.84 25.52 3.68
C GLN A 121 25.83 26.86 2.93
N ILE A 122 24.79 27.66 3.17
CA ILE A 122 24.56 28.96 2.51
C ILE A 122 24.94 30.16 3.37
N GLY A 123 25.14 29.95 4.68
CA GLY A 123 25.59 30.95 5.63
C GLY A 123 26.36 30.32 6.79
N SER A 124 27.25 31.09 7.41
CA SER A 124 28.03 30.60 8.56
C SER A 124 27.32 30.91 9.88
N PRO A 125 27.01 29.90 10.73
CA PRO A 125 26.47 30.13 12.06
C PRO A 125 27.33 31.05 12.91
N PHE A 126 28.66 31.03 12.74
CA PHE A 126 29.58 31.91 13.46
C PHE A 126 29.34 33.39 13.15
N VAL A 127 29.03 33.73 11.91
CA VAL A 127 28.76 35.13 11.52
C VAL A 127 27.46 35.61 12.15
N LEU A 128 26.46 34.73 12.21
CA LEU A 128 25.17 35.03 12.84
C LEU A 128 25.29 35.18 14.37
N ASP A 129 25.96 34.23 15.03
CA ASP A 129 26.03 34.13 16.50
C ASP A 129 27.08 35.07 17.13
N ASN A 130 28.28 35.15 16.52
CA ASN A 130 29.40 35.90 17.09
C ASN A 130 29.54 37.31 16.52
N LEU A 131 29.22 37.51 15.24
CA LEU A 131 29.36 38.80 14.58
C LEU A 131 28.05 39.58 14.48
N LYS A 132 26.90 38.95 14.73
CA LYS A 132 25.55 39.56 14.69
C LYS A 132 25.35 40.40 13.43
N THR A 133 25.71 39.82 12.29
CA THR A 133 25.57 40.44 10.97
C THR A 133 25.08 39.40 9.99
N VAL A 134 24.53 39.86 8.86
CA VAL A 134 24.00 38.99 7.82
C VAL A 134 25.15 38.14 7.24
N PRO A 135 25.07 36.80 7.29
CA PRO A 135 26.07 35.94 6.68
C PRO A 135 26.18 36.23 5.17
N PRO A 136 27.40 36.36 4.61
CA PRO A 136 27.55 36.58 3.18
C PRO A 136 27.00 35.37 2.42
N LYS A 137 26.16 35.63 1.41
CA LYS A 137 25.56 34.59 0.58
C LYS A 137 26.64 33.66 0.01
N GLN A 138 26.51 32.38 0.29
CA GLN A 138 27.35 31.33 -0.28
C GLN A 138 26.49 30.24 -0.91
N LYS A 139 27.06 29.52 -1.89
CA LYS A 139 26.53 28.28 -2.47
C LYS A 139 25.04 28.31 -2.86
N GLY A 140 24.57 29.46 -3.35
CA GLY A 140 23.15 29.63 -3.65
C GLY A 140 22.66 28.81 -4.84
N LYS A 141 23.55 28.45 -5.79
CA LYS A 141 23.20 27.58 -6.92
C LYS A 141 23.01 26.14 -6.45
N GLU A 142 23.89 25.70 -5.56
CA GLU A 142 23.92 24.37 -4.97
C GLU A 142 22.68 24.15 -4.08
N LEU A 143 22.25 25.17 -3.33
CA LEU A 143 20.99 25.08 -2.58
C LEU A 143 19.79 24.82 -3.52
N PHE A 144 19.73 25.55 -4.63
CA PHE A 144 18.66 25.37 -5.60
C PHE A 144 18.73 24.00 -6.29
N GLN A 145 19.92 23.45 -6.53
CA GLN A 145 20.07 22.07 -7.01
C GLN A 145 19.59 21.04 -5.98
N LEU A 146 19.86 21.27 -4.70
CA LEU A 146 19.35 20.43 -3.61
C LEU A 146 17.82 20.48 -3.56
N PHE A 147 17.22 21.68 -3.65
CA PHE A 147 15.78 21.83 -3.73
C PHE A 147 15.19 21.18 -4.99
N GLU A 148 15.82 21.34 -6.15
CA GLU A 148 15.41 20.65 -7.38
C GLU A 148 15.33 19.15 -7.15
N LYS A 149 16.39 18.53 -6.63
CA LYS A 149 16.39 17.10 -6.29
C LYS A 149 15.29 16.76 -5.31
N PHE A 150 15.08 17.56 -4.26
CA PHE A 150 14.04 17.32 -3.26
C PHE A 150 12.64 17.36 -3.85
N PHE A 151 12.29 18.44 -4.57
CA PHE A 151 10.97 18.65 -5.17
C PHE A 151 10.70 17.75 -6.38
N SER A 152 11.75 17.31 -7.08
CA SER A 152 11.64 16.30 -8.14
C SER A 152 11.50 14.88 -7.59
N PHE A 153 11.35 14.69 -6.27
CA PHE A 153 11.09 13.36 -5.76
C PHE A 153 9.72 12.88 -6.18
N SER A 154 9.72 11.83 -6.95
CA SER A 154 8.60 10.92 -7.09
C SER A 154 9.13 9.52 -6.84
N LEU A 155 8.38 8.69 -6.12
CA LEU A 155 8.60 7.25 -6.21
C LEU A 155 8.56 6.89 -7.72
N PRO A 156 9.53 6.11 -8.22
CA PRO A 156 9.54 5.76 -9.64
C PRO A 156 8.20 5.11 -9.97
N LYS A 157 7.49 5.69 -10.95
CA LYS A 157 6.24 5.12 -11.42
C LYS A 157 6.52 3.69 -11.86
N VAL A 158 5.78 2.76 -11.29
CA VAL A 158 5.88 1.37 -11.70
C VAL A 158 5.03 1.21 -12.95
N TYR A 159 5.65 0.79 -14.05
CA TYR A 159 5.00 0.76 -15.36
C TYR A 159 4.51 -0.64 -15.76
N ASP A 160 4.90 -1.69 -15.06
CA ASP A 160 4.53 -3.04 -15.43
C ASP A 160 4.28 -3.91 -14.19
N ALA A 161 3.45 -4.93 -14.34
CA ALA A 161 3.05 -5.77 -13.23
C ALA A 161 4.22 -6.51 -12.59
N LYS A 162 5.23 -6.91 -13.36
CA LYS A 162 6.36 -7.67 -12.81
C LYS A 162 7.18 -6.78 -11.87
N THR A 163 7.49 -5.57 -12.29
CA THR A 163 8.13 -4.58 -11.42
C THR A 163 7.26 -4.26 -10.20
N LEU A 164 5.94 -4.14 -10.36
CA LEU A 164 5.04 -3.90 -9.22
C LEU A 164 5.03 -5.08 -8.24
N ALA A 165 4.88 -6.29 -8.75
CA ALA A 165 4.94 -7.52 -7.98
C ALA A 165 6.26 -7.64 -7.20
N GLY A 166 7.40 -7.33 -7.83
CA GLY A 166 8.70 -7.32 -7.18
C GLY A 166 8.82 -6.26 -6.07
N GLU A 167 8.33 -5.04 -6.31
CA GLU A 167 8.37 -3.96 -5.31
C GLU A 167 7.44 -4.22 -4.12
N LEU A 168 6.26 -4.78 -4.37
CA LEU A 168 5.35 -5.23 -3.32
C LEU A 168 5.96 -6.40 -2.55
N ALA A 169 6.52 -7.40 -3.24
CA ALA A 169 7.12 -8.58 -2.63
C ALA A 169 8.22 -8.24 -1.62
N LYS A 170 9.11 -7.30 -1.96
CA LYS A 170 10.16 -6.81 -1.04
C LYS A 170 9.55 -6.22 0.23
N ARG A 171 8.56 -5.35 0.10
CA ARG A 171 7.88 -4.69 1.22
C ARG A 171 7.08 -5.68 2.07
N THR A 172 6.41 -6.64 1.44
CA THR A 172 5.69 -7.70 2.16
C THR A 172 6.64 -8.56 3.00
N LYS A 173 7.84 -8.87 2.50
CA LYS A 173 8.85 -9.61 3.27
C LYS A 173 9.29 -8.84 4.51
N PHE A 174 9.48 -7.54 4.35
CA PHE A 174 9.83 -6.67 5.48
C PHE A 174 8.68 -6.55 6.50
N LEU A 175 7.45 -6.39 6.02
CA LEU A 175 6.25 -6.41 6.87
C LEU A 175 6.14 -7.72 7.66
N LYS A 176 6.42 -8.86 7.03
CA LYS A 176 6.46 -10.17 7.73
C LYS A 176 7.44 -10.19 8.88
N GLU A 177 8.66 -9.66 8.69
CA GLU A 177 9.66 -9.61 9.75
C GLU A 177 9.20 -8.73 10.92
N ILE A 178 8.58 -7.57 10.62
CA ILE A 178 8.00 -6.69 11.63
C ILE A 178 6.89 -7.41 12.40
N VAL A 179 5.93 -8.03 11.71
CA VAL A 179 4.82 -8.77 12.33
C VAL A 179 5.34 -9.91 13.22
N ALA A 180 6.36 -10.64 12.76
CA ALA A 180 6.96 -11.73 13.54
C ALA A 180 7.64 -11.20 14.82
N ASN A 181 8.34 -10.08 14.74
CA ASN A 181 8.98 -9.47 15.90
C ASN A 181 7.94 -8.92 16.90
N GLU A 182 6.92 -8.22 16.42
CA GLU A 182 5.84 -7.67 17.24
C GLU A 182 5.06 -8.75 17.99
N LEU A 183 4.82 -9.90 17.33
CA LEU A 183 4.21 -11.07 17.98
C LEU A 183 5.10 -11.70 19.03
N LYS A 184 6.39 -11.90 18.71
CA LYS A 184 7.36 -12.52 19.61
C LYS A 184 7.59 -11.69 20.88
N GLU A 185 7.63 -10.37 20.74
CA GLU A 185 7.81 -9.43 21.85
C GLU A 185 6.49 -9.11 22.57
N ASN A 186 5.37 -9.63 22.06
CA ASN A 186 4.02 -9.48 22.59
C ASN A 186 3.62 -8.01 22.83
N ARG A 187 4.03 -7.12 21.92
CA ARG A 187 3.86 -5.66 22.03
C ARG A 187 2.50 -5.17 21.54
N SER A 188 1.83 -5.93 20.68
CA SER A 188 0.51 -5.61 20.15
C SER A 188 -0.53 -6.66 20.56
N GLN A 189 -1.44 -6.26 21.45
CA GLN A 189 -2.54 -7.13 21.89
C GLN A 189 -3.53 -7.42 20.76
N ASP A 190 -3.75 -6.44 19.87
CA ASP A 190 -4.62 -6.62 18.69
C ASP A 190 -4.02 -7.66 17.72
N LEU A 191 -2.72 -7.56 17.41
CA LEU A 191 -2.04 -8.52 16.56
C LEU A 191 -2.06 -9.93 17.16
N ARG A 192 -1.87 -10.04 18.48
CA ARG A 192 -2.01 -11.30 19.19
C ARG A 192 -3.44 -11.84 19.12
N GLY A 193 -4.44 -10.98 19.24
CA GLY A 193 -5.85 -11.33 19.05
C GLY A 193 -6.13 -11.91 17.67
N PHE A 194 -5.55 -11.33 16.61
CA PHE A 194 -5.62 -11.92 15.27
C PHE A 194 -4.93 -13.27 15.21
N TYR A 195 -3.72 -13.42 15.76
CA TYR A 195 -3.02 -14.70 15.81
C TYR A 195 -3.86 -15.79 16.50
N ASP A 196 -4.42 -15.49 17.67
CA ASP A 196 -5.24 -16.42 18.43
C ASP A 196 -6.54 -16.77 17.69
N ALA A 197 -7.18 -15.78 17.05
CA ALA A 197 -8.38 -16.01 16.24
C ALA A 197 -8.09 -16.89 15.01
N PHE A 198 -7.00 -16.62 14.30
CA PHE A 198 -6.57 -17.45 13.17
C PHE A 198 -6.26 -18.88 13.62
N ASN A 199 -5.54 -19.05 14.72
CA ASN A 199 -5.17 -20.37 15.23
C ASN A 199 -6.40 -21.16 15.72
N LYS A 200 -7.36 -20.47 16.35
CA LYS A 200 -8.56 -21.12 16.92
C LYS A 200 -9.61 -21.48 15.87
N TYR A 201 -9.88 -20.58 14.93
CA TYR A 201 -11.04 -20.71 14.03
C TYR A 201 -10.68 -21.15 12.62
N LEU A 202 -9.42 -21.03 12.20
CA LEU A 202 -9.02 -21.28 10.82
C LEU A 202 -8.00 -22.42 10.71
N ILE A 203 -6.87 -22.33 11.41
CA ILE A 203 -5.78 -23.31 11.29
C ILE A 203 -5.27 -23.67 12.68
N SER A 204 -5.63 -24.87 13.16
CA SER A 204 -5.03 -25.41 14.37
C SER A 204 -3.53 -25.66 14.17
N ASP A 205 -2.72 -25.40 15.21
CA ASP A 205 -1.26 -25.52 15.21
C ASP A 205 -0.51 -24.51 14.30
N LEU A 206 -1.16 -23.37 13.98
CA LEU A 206 -0.53 -22.30 13.23
C LEU A 206 0.64 -21.69 14.02
N LYS A 207 1.85 -21.70 13.44
CA LYS A 207 3.03 -21.10 14.09
C LYS A 207 3.07 -19.59 13.87
N GLU A 208 3.67 -18.85 14.80
CA GLU A 208 3.78 -17.38 14.73
C GLU A 208 4.45 -16.90 13.42
N LEU A 209 5.49 -17.58 12.95
CA LEU A 209 6.14 -17.25 11.67
C LEU A 209 5.25 -17.51 10.46
N GLU A 210 4.43 -18.57 10.50
CA GLU A 210 3.47 -18.89 9.44
C GLU A 210 2.35 -17.86 9.43
N PHE A 211 1.82 -17.49 10.60
CA PHE A 211 0.88 -16.40 10.73
C PHE A 211 1.45 -15.08 10.19
N SER A 212 2.68 -14.72 10.55
CA SER A 212 3.30 -13.46 10.13
C SER A 212 3.43 -13.36 8.61
N ASP A 213 3.76 -14.48 7.97
CA ASP A 213 3.82 -14.61 6.52
C ASP A 213 2.44 -14.44 5.87
N LEU A 214 1.43 -15.11 6.42
CA LEU A 214 0.05 -15.06 5.94
C LEU A 214 -0.58 -13.66 6.10
N PHE A 215 -0.41 -13.06 7.27
CA PHE A 215 -0.94 -11.76 7.62
C PHE A 215 -0.42 -10.68 6.67
N SER A 216 0.88 -10.71 6.39
CA SER A 216 1.56 -9.74 5.52
C SER A 216 1.13 -9.86 4.05
N GLN A 217 1.01 -11.09 3.53
CA GLN A 217 0.50 -11.34 2.18
C GLN A 217 -0.94 -10.86 2.03
N THR A 218 -1.78 -11.15 3.03
CA THR A 218 -3.21 -10.77 3.01
C THR A 218 -3.38 -9.24 3.00
N ILE A 219 -2.59 -8.52 3.80
CA ILE A 219 -2.57 -7.06 3.79
C ILE A 219 -2.16 -6.53 2.41
N THR A 220 -1.03 -6.99 1.88
CA THR A 220 -0.48 -6.47 0.62
C THR A 220 -1.45 -6.71 -0.54
N TYR A 221 -2.00 -7.93 -0.64
CA TYR A 221 -2.92 -8.26 -1.72
C TYR A 221 -4.26 -7.55 -1.59
N GLY A 222 -4.81 -7.46 -0.37
CA GLY A 222 -6.07 -6.73 -0.21
C GLY A 222 -5.91 -5.22 -0.37
N LEU A 223 -4.73 -4.64 -0.10
CA LEU A 223 -4.41 -3.25 -0.49
C LEU A 223 -4.38 -3.10 -2.01
N PHE A 224 -3.74 -4.02 -2.73
CA PHE A 224 -3.77 -4.03 -4.20
C PHE A 224 -5.20 -4.12 -4.72
N ALA A 225 -6.00 -5.06 -4.21
CA ALA A 225 -7.40 -5.23 -4.60
C ALA A 225 -8.28 -4.01 -4.23
N ALA A 226 -7.98 -3.33 -3.12
CA ALA A 226 -8.65 -2.08 -2.78
C ALA A 226 -8.28 -0.94 -3.74
N ARG A 227 -7.01 -0.89 -4.17
CA ARG A 227 -6.51 0.10 -5.14
C ARG A 227 -7.17 -0.04 -6.51
N THR A 228 -7.44 -1.25 -6.98
CA THR A 228 -8.11 -1.46 -8.29
C THR A 228 -9.53 -0.86 -8.32
N ARG A 229 -10.13 -0.66 -7.14
CA ARG A 229 -11.47 -0.11 -6.96
C ARG A 229 -11.49 1.36 -6.54
N SER A 230 -10.33 1.97 -6.30
CA SER A 230 -10.25 3.38 -5.94
C SER A 230 -10.17 4.27 -7.18
N ASN A 231 -11.13 5.17 -7.33
CA ASN A 231 -11.24 6.05 -8.49
C ASN A 231 -10.17 7.16 -8.52
N ASP A 232 -9.75 7.67 -7.37
CA ASP A 232 -8.77 8.78 -7.26
C ASP A 232 -7.88 8.64 -6.02
N GLY A 233 -6.58 8.47 -6.25
CA GLY A 233 -5.59 8.26 -5.20
C GLY A 233 -5.79 6.93 -4.46
N PHE A 234 -4.84 6.63 -3.58
CA PHE A 234 -4.92 5.49 -2.69
C PHE A 234 -4.07 5.73 -1.45
N ASN A 235 -4.58 5.27 -0.31
CA ASN A 235 -3.83 5.18 0.94
C ASN A 235 -4.43 4.07 1.79
N ARG A 236 -3.71 3.70 2.86
CA ARG A 236 -4.11 2.66 3.80
C ARG A 236 -5.54 2.83 4.33
N ASN A 237 -5.98 4.04 4.67
CA ASN A 237 -7.30 4.29 5.24
C ASN A 237 -8.45 4.03 4.27
N LEU A 238 -8.21 4.25 2.97
CA LEU A 238 -9.17 3.96 1.91
C LEU A 238 -9.33 2.46 1.65
N ALA A 239 -8.41 1.63 2.15
CA ALA A 239 -8.46 0.19 1.92
C ALA A 239 -9.73 -0.44 2.50
N TYR A 240 -10.08 -0.10 3.74
CA TYR A 240 -11.26 -0.65 4.42
C TYR A 240 -12.57 -0.41 3.65
N SER A 241 -12.76 0.78 3.07
CA SER A 241 -13.98 1.10 2.31
C SER A 241 -14.04 0.44 0.92
N ASN A 242 -12.88 0.04 0.38
CA ASN A 242 -12.77 -0.50 -0.98
C ASN A 242 -12.67 -2.02 -1.04
N ILE A 243 -12.67 -2.71 0.11
CA ILE A 243 -12.77 -4.17 0.18
C ILE A 243 -14.20 -4.65 0.53
N PRO A 244 -14.59 -5.86 0.11
CA PRO A 244 -15.88 -6.44 0.48
C PRO A 244 -16.00 -6.68 1.99
N GLN A 245 -17.15 -6.30 2.56
CA GLN A 245 -17.39 -6.30 4.00
C GLN A 245 -17.92 -7.63 4.56
N THR A 246 -18.06 -8.63 3.71
CA THR A 246 -18.81 -9.87 3.98
C THR A 246 -17.96 -10.97 4.61
N ILE A 247 -16.64 -10.81 4.60
CA ILE A 247 -15.70 -11.74 5.21
C ILE A 247 -15.24 -11.14 6.54
N GLY A 248 -15.84 -11.58 7.65
CA GLY A 248 -15.65 -10.98 8.97
C GLY A 248 -14.17 -10.78 9.36
N ILE A 249 -13.33 -11.80 9.14
CA ILE A 249 -11.91 -11.71 9.52
C ILE A 249 -11.11 -10.74 8.65
N LEU A 250 -11.41 -10.66 7.35
CA LEU A 250 -10.77 -9.69 6.45
C LEU A 250 -11.27 -8.29 6.74
N LYS A 251 -12.56 -8.13 7.00
CA LYS A 251 -13.14 -6.85 7.44
C LYS A 251 -12.44 -6.33 8.68
N ASP A 252 -12.29 -7.17 9.71
CA ASP A 252 -11.64 -6.78 10.96
C ASP A 252 -10.16 -6.49 10.75
N LEU A 253 -9.46 -7.29 9.93
CA LEU A 253 -8.08 -7.04 9.52
C LEU A 253 -7.94 -5.66 8.86
N PHE A 254 -8.75 -5.39 7.83
CA PHE A 254 -8.65 -4.14 7.08
C PHE A 254 -9.11 -2.92 7.90
N LYS A 255 -10.04 -3.13 8.84
CA LYS A 255 -10.41 -2.11 9.83
C LYS A 255 -9.25 -1.82 10.75
N PHE A 256 -8.56 -2.85 11.25
CA PHE A 256 -7.38 -2.72 12.10
C PHE A 256 -6.26 -1.99 11.38
N ILE A 257 -5.89 -2.39 10.15
CA ILE A 257 -4.83 -1.69 9.44
C ILE A 257 -5.25 -0.30 8.98
N SER A 258 -6.54 0.05 8.89
CA SER A 258 -6.95 1.39 8.45
C SER A 258 -7.11 2.36 9.63
N PHE A 259 -7.66 1.89 10.75
CA PHE A 259 -8.10 2.75 11.86
C PHE A 259 -7.66 2.25 13.24
N GLY A 260 -6.99 1.11 13.32
CA GLY A 260 -6.45 0.56 14.56
C GLY A 260 -5.13 1.24 14.96
N ASN A 261 -4.70 0.95 16.18
CA ASN A 261 -3.42 1.40 16.72
C ASN A 261 -2.33 0.42 16.29
N LEU A 262 -1.66 0.72 15.18
CA LEU A 262 -0.59 -0.11 14.63
C LEU A 262 0.74 0.17 15.34
N PRO A 263 1.62 -0.84 15.51
CA PRO A 263 3.01 -0.56 15.80
C PRO A 263 3.61 0.36 14.73
N LYS A 264 4.40 1.37 15.12
CA LYS A 264 4.88 2.42 14.19
C LYS A 264 5.62 1.87 12.97
N GLN A 265 6.42 0.83 13.17
CA GLN A 265 7.14 0.17 12.07
C GLN A 265 6.18 -0.50 11.09
N MET A 266 5.10 -1.08 11.61
CA MET A 266 4.05 -1.73 10.83
C MET A 266 3.21 -0.70 10.07
N GLU A 267 2.82 0.40 10.71
CA GLU A 267 2.13 1.51 10.05
C GLU A 267 2.96 2.02 8.86
N TRP A 268 4.24 2.29 9.10
CA TRP A 268 5.16 2.79 8.08
C TRP A 268 5.24 1.91 6.83
N ILE A 269 5.47 0.61 7.00
CA ILE A 269 5.62 -0.29 5.84
C ILE A 269 4.30 -0.49 5.09
N ILE A 270 3.16 -0.44 5.79
CA ILE A 270 1.84 -0.54 5.14
C ILE A 270 1.52 0.74 4.37
N ASP A 271 1.91 1.90 4.89
CA ASP A 271 1.81 3.17 4.16
C ASP A 271 2.74 3.17 2.93
N ASP A 272 3.97 2.69 3.04
CA ASP A 272 4.90 2.57 1.90
C ASP A 272 4.37 1.61 0.81
N ILE A 273 3.74 0.48 1.19
CA ILE A 273 3.02 -0.39 0.25
C ILE A 273 1.89 0.39 -0.44
N SER A 274 1.12 1.17 0.32
CA SER A 274 0.01 1.96 -0.20
C SER A 274 0.48 3.06 -1.15
N ASP A 275 1.61 3.70 -0.87
CA ASP A 275 2.19 4.76 -1.70
C ASP A 275 2.69 4.22 -3.03
N VAL A 276 3.33 3.03 -3.05
CA VAL A 276 3.68 2.33 -4.29
C VAL A 276 2.42 2.09 -5.14
N LEU A 277 1.34 1.60 -4.53
CA LEU A 277 0.07 1.37 -5.22
C LEU A 277 -0.58 2.67 -5.70
N ALA A 278 -0.43 3.77 -4.95
CA ALA A 278 -1.01 5.07 -5.28
C ALA A 278 -0.36 5.70 -6.53
N VAL A 279 0.96 5.59 -6.67
CA VAL A 279 1.70 6.14 -7.83
C VAL A 279 1.68 5.23 -9.05
N THR A 280 1.20 3.99 -8.89
CA THR A 280 1.12 3.01 -9.97
C THR A 280 -0.16 3.19 -10.77
N ASP A 281 -0.03 3.13 -12.09
CA ASP A 281 -1.16 3.06 -13.01
C ASP A 281 -1.71 1.64 -13.07
N VAL A 282 -2.43 1.27 -12.01
CA VAL A 282 -2.99 -0.07 -11.84
C VAL A 282 -4.00 -0.38 -12.94
N TYR A 283 -4.74 0.61 -13.45
CA TYR A 283 -5.67 0.40 -14.56
C TYR A 283 -4.96 0.00 -15.84
N ARG A 284 -3.88 0.70 -16.22
CA ARG A 284 -3.09 0.29 -17.39
C ARG A 284 -2.46 -1.09 -17.20
N ILE A 285 -1.97 -1.41 -16.01
CA ILE A 285 -1.41 -2.74 -15.73
C ILE A 285 -2.48 -3.83 -15.91
N LEU A 286 -3.69 -3.63 -15.36
CA LEU A 286 -4.78 -4.59 -15.51
C LEU A 286 -5.26 -4.70 -16.95
N ASP A 287 -5.35 -3.59 -17.67
CA ASP A 287 -5.76 -3.55 -19.08
C ASP A 287 -4.78 -4.29 -19.99
N GLU A 288 -3.47 -4.04 -19.81
CA GLU A 288 -2.41 -4.76 -20.52
C GLU A 288 -2.48 -6.27 -20.26
N TYR A 289 -2.73 -6.68 -19.01
CA TYR A 289 -2.89 -8.09 -18.64
C TYR A 289 -4.09 -8.73 -19.30
N PHE A 290 -5.25 -8.06 -19.26
CA PHE A 290 -6.48 -8.55 -19.87
C PHE A 290 -6.28 -8.81 -21.37
N HIS A 291 -5.57 -7.92 -22.07
CA HIS A 291 -5.31 -8.03 -23.49
C HIS A 291 -4.28 -9.13 -23.81
N GLN A 292 -3.20 -9.22 -23.03
CA GLN A 292 -2.16 -10.26 -23.22
C GLN A 292 -2.68 -11.67 -22.96
N HIS A 293 -3.62 -11.83 -22.02
CA HIS A 293 -4.12 -13.12 -21.57
C HIS A 293 -5.56 -13.40 -22.06
N LYS A 294 -6.02 -12.70 -23.10
CA LYS A 294 -7.29 -12.94 -23.81
C LYS A 294 -8.55 -12.95 -22.91
N GLY A 295 -8.60 -12.07 -21.93
CA GLY A 295 -9.79 -11.86 -21.10
C GLY A 295 -9.82 -12.59 -19.76
N SER A 296 -8.69 -13.16 -19.32
CA SER A 296 -8.50 -13.69 -17.97
C SER A 296 -8.63 -12.60 -16.89
N ASP A 297 -8.97 -12.98 -15.65
CA ASP A 297 -9.06 -12.04 -14.53
C ASP A 297 -7.68 -11.42 -14.19
N PRO A 298 -7.46 -10.12 -14.47
CA PRO A 298 -6.14 -9.52 -14.35
C PRO A 298 -5.70 -9.34 -12.88
N ILE A 299 -6.64 -9.32 -11.93
CA ILE A 299 -6.34 -9.23 -10.50
C ILE A 299 -5.75 -10.55 -10.01
N VAL A 300 -6.32 -11.67 -10.45
CA VAL A 300 -5.86 -13.02 -10.11
C VAL A 300 -4.47 -13.30 -10.71
N HIS A 301 -4.25 -12.95 -11.97
CA HIS A 301 -2.92 -13.13 -12.58
C HIS A 301 -1.86 -12.22 -11.96
N PHE A 302 -2.24 -11.02 -11.50
CA PHE A 302 -1.32 -10.20 -10.72
C PHE A 302 -0.91 -10.89 -9.42
N TYR A 303 -1.84 -11.54 -8.72
CA TYR A 303 -1.53 -12.32 -7.52
C TYR A 303 -0.49 -13.42 -7.77
N GLU A 304 -0.62 -14.15 -8.89
CA GLU A 304 0.34 -15.18 -9.28
C GLU A 304 1.74 -14.60 -9.49
N THR A 305 1.79 -13.48 -10.20
CA THR A 305 3.03 -12.76 -10.47
C THR A 305 3.66 -12.30 -9.15
N PHE A 306 2.86 -11.72 -8.25
CA PHE A 306 3.27 -11.35 -6.89
C PHE A 306 3.81 -12.53 -6.10
N LEU A 307 3.10 -13.67 -6.04
CA LEU A 307 3.58 -14.85 -5.32
C LEU A 307 4.89 -15.39 -5.86
N SER A 308 5.08 -15.33 -7.18
CA SER A 308 6.31 -15.79 -7.81
C SER A 308 7.52 -14.97 -7.40
N GLU A 309 7.36 -13.65 -7.28
CA GLU A 309 8.41 -12.72 -6.81
C GLU A 309 8.55 -12.74 -5.27
N TYR A 310 7.45 -13.00 -4.55
CA TYR A 310 7.42 -13.05 -3.09
C TYR A 310 8.12 -14.29 -2.55
N ASP A 311 7.73 -15.50 -2.93
CA ASP A 311 8.37 -16.71 -2.39
C ASP A 311 8.33 -17.89 -3.36
N GLN A 312 9.19 -17.82 -4.38
CA GLN A 312 9.39 -18.91 -5.34
C GLN A 312 9.70 -20.26 -4.66
N SER A 313 10.48 -20.25 -3.57
CA SER A 313 10.94 -21.46 -2.88
C SER A 313 9.83 -22.14 -2.08
N THR A 314 9.00 -21.36 -1.39
CA THR A 314 7.83 -21.87 -0.66
C THR A 314 6.72 -22.27 -1.63
N ARG A 315 6.56 -21.56 -2.76
CA ARG A 315 5.64 -21.96 -3.83
C ARG A 315 5.94 -23.38 -4.34
N GLU A 316 7.21 -23.64 -4.65
CA GLU A 316 7.66 -24.95 -5.14
C GLU A 316 7.54 -26.03 -4.06
N LYS A 317 7.92 -25.73 -2.81
CA LYS A 317 7.85 -26.69 -1.68
C LYS A 317 6.43 -27.00 -1.22
N ARG A 318 5.52 -26.02 -1.26
CA ARG A 318 4.10 -26.20 -0.87
C ARG A 318 3.23 -26.71 -2.01
N GLY A 319 3.77 -26.86 -3.22
CA GLY A 319 3.04 -27.39 -4.37
C GLY A 319 1.87 -26.49 -4.80
N VAL A 320 1.92 -25.20 -4.50
CA VAL A 320 0.87 -24.24 -4.87
C VAL A 320 1.04 -23.89 -6.35
N TYR A 321 0.51 -24.76 -7.22
CA TYR A 321 0.46 -24.54 -8.66
C TYR A 321 -0.89 -23.96 -9.03
N PHE A 322 -0.87 -22.81 -9.69
CA PHE A 322 -2.09 -22.26 -10.26
C PHE A 322 -2.51 -23.13 -11.45
N THR A 323 -3.78 -23.52 -11.47
CA THR A 323 -4.32 -24.28 -12.61
C THR A 323 -4.64 -23.29 -13.73
N PRO A 324 -4.04 -23.41 -14.93
CA PRO A 324 -4.28 -22.45 -16.01
C PRO A 324 -5.77 -22.35 -16.36
N GLU A 325 -6.28 -21.14 -16.57
CA GLU A 325 -7.69 -20.90 -16.86
C GLU A 325 -8.24 -21.73 -18.04
N PRO A 326 -7.51 -21.94 -19.16
CA PRO A 326 -8.01 -22.78 -20.25
C PRO A 326 -8.26 -24.24 -19.83
N VAL A 327 -7.45 -24.75 -18.89
CA VAL A 327 -7.62 -26.12 -18.35
C VAL A 327 -8.84 -26.16 -17.44
N VAL A 328 -9.00 -25.15 -16.57
CA VAL A 328 -10.16 -25.03 -15.69
C VAL A 328 -11.45 -24.95 -16.52
N SER A 329 -11.50 -24.05 -17.51
CA SER A 329 -12.68 -23.86 -18.37
C SER A 329 -13.02 -25.13 -19.15
N TYR A 330 -12.01 -25.82 -19.70
CA TYR A 330 -12.21 -27.10 -20.39
C TYR A 330 -12.86 -28.14 -19.47
N ILE A 331 -12.32 -28.32 -18.26
CA ILE A 331 -12.85 -29.31 -17.29
C ILE A 331 -14.28 -28.95 -16.88
N VAL A 332 -14.53 -27.69 -16.49
CA VAL A 332 -15.86 -27.24 -16.04
C VAL A 332 -16.90 -27.41 -17.14
N ARG A 333 -16.61 -26.98 -18.38
CA ARG A 333 -17.53 -27.13 -19.51
C ARG A 333 -17.74 -28.59 -19.89
N SER A 334 -16.70 -29.43 -19.79
CA SER A 334 -16.85 -30.88 -20.01
C SER A 334 -17.78 -31.53 -18.98
N VAL A 335 -17.67 -31.14 -17.70
CA VAL A 335 -18.58 -31.60 -16.64
C VAL A 335 -20.00 -31.12 -16.92
N ASP A 336 -20.18 -29.87 -17.33
CA ASP A 336 -21.48 -29.31 -17.71
C ASP A 336 -22.14 -30.11 -18.86
N GLU A 337 -21.40 -30.42 -19.92
CA GLU A 337 -21.88 -31.26 -21.02
C GLU A 337 -22.24 -32.68 -20.58
N VAL A 338 -21.43 -33.30 -19.70
CA VAL A 338 -21.72 -34.63 -19.17
C VAL A 338 -23.01 -34.63 -18.35
N LEU A 339 -23.24 -33.62 -17.51
CA LEU A 339 -24.47 -33.46 -16.73
C LEU A 339 -25.70 -33.37 -17.64
N LYS A 340 -25.61 -32.59 -18.72
CA LYS A 340 -26.68 -32.44 -19.71
C LYS A 340 -26.93 -33.74 -20.49
N ASN A 341 -25.88 -34.32 -21.07
CA ASN A 341 -26.02 -35.38 -22.06
C ASN A 341 -26.15 -36.79 -21.46
N GLN A 342 -25.47 -37.07 -20.35
CA GLN A 342 -25.47 -38.41 -19.74
C GLN A 342 -26.40 -38.53 -18.54
N PHE A 343 -26.52 -37.46 -17.74
CA PHE A 343 -27.37 -37.47 -16.55
C PHE A 343 -28.77 -36.86 -16.79
N GLY A 344 -29.02 -36.30 -17.97
CA GLY A 344 -30.31 -35.70 -18.32
C GLY A 344 -30.67 -34.49 -17.46
N LEU A 345 -29.67 -33.82 -16.89
CA LEU A 345 -29.86 -32.62 -16.08
C LEU A 345 -29.85 -31.40 -17.00
N GLU A 346 -31.03 -31.02 -17.49
CA GLU A 346 -31.21 -29.79 -18.27
C GLU A 346 -30.63 -28.57 -17.53
N GLY A 347 -29.85 -27.75 -18.24
CA GLY A 347 -29.10 -26.64 -17.64
C GLY A 347 -27.79 -27.03 -16.96
N GLY A 348 -27.37 -28.31 -17.00
CA GLY A 348 -26.06 -28.76 -16.54
C GLY A 348 -25.75 -28.33 -15.11
N ILE A 349 -24.67 -27.59 -14.90
CA ILE A 349 -24.25 -27.07 -13.58
C ILE A 349 -25.31 -26.12 -12.98
N ALA A 350 -26.08 -25.42 -13.82
CA ALA A 350 -27.15 -24.54 -13.36
C ALA A 350 -28.39 -25.28 -12.83
N ASN A 351 -28.47 -26.59 -13.02
CA ASN A 351 -29.59 -27.39 -12.55
C ASN A 351 -29.65 -27.41 -11.01
N ARG A 352 -30.84 -27.16 -10.43
CA ARG A 352 -31.07 -27.09 -8.96
C ARG A 352 -30.74 -28.37 -8.19
N LYS A 353 -30.56 -29.51 -8.87
CA LYS A 353 -30.16 -30.78 -8.25
C LYS A 353 -28.64 -30.95 -8.14
N VAL A 354 -27.85 -30.03 -8.72
CA VAL A 354 -26.39 -30.13 -8.75
C VAL A 354 -25.78 -29.42 -7.55
N THR A 355 -24.86 -30.13 -6.90
CA THR A 355 -23.99 -29.62 -5.84
C THR A 355 -22.55 -29.74 -6.33
N VAL A 356 -21.79 -28.66 -6.21
CA VAL A 356 -20.38 -28.61 -6.64
C VAL A 356 -19.50 -28.62 -5.41
N LEU A 357 -18.44 -29.43 -5.44
CA LEU A 357 -17.45 -29.49 -4.37
C LEU A 357 -16.04 -29.45 -4.98
N ASP A 358 -15.25 -28.46 -4.56
CA ASP A 358 -13.81 -28.42 -4.81
C ASP A 358 -13.04 -28.69 -3.51
N PRO A 359 -12.48 -29.90 -3.32
CA PRO A 359 -11.82 -30.28 -2.07
C PRO A 359 -10.43 -29.66 -1.87
N ALA A 360 -9.85 -29.01 -2.90
CA ALA A 360 -8.50 -28.44 -2.86
C ALA A 360 -8.48 -27.15 -3.69
N ALA A 361 -9.26 -26.19 -3.23
CA ALA A 361 -9.77 -25.15 -4.11
C ALA A 361 -8.77 -24.03 -4.40
N GLY A 362 -7.66 -23.94 -3.67
CA GLY A 362 -6.67 -22.89 -3.80
C GLY A 362 -7.33 -21.53 -3.67
N THR A 363 -7.24 -20.75 -4.74
CA THR A 363 -7.85 -19.41 -4.88
C THR A 363 -9.26 -19.46 -5.47
N LEU A 364 -9.96 -20.59 -5.34
CA LEU A 364 -11.35 -20.83 -5.81
C LEU A 364 -11.54 -20.73 -7.32
N THR A 365 -10.53 -21.07 -8.12
CA THR A 365 -10.60 -20.91 -9.59
C THR A 365 -11.64 -21.82 -10.26
N PHE A 366 -11.77 -23.08 -9.83
CA PHE A 366 -12.81 -23.97 -10.38
C PHE A 366 -14.22 -23.51 -9.99
N LEU A 367 -14.44 -23.11 -8.75
CA LEU A 367 -15.76 -22.63 -8.32
C LEU A 367 -16.14 -21.31 -9.01
N ALA A 368 -15.18 -20.41 -9.22
CA ALA A 368 -15.40 -19.19 -9.97
C ALA A 368 -15.88 -19.49 -11.40
N GLU A 369 -15.20 -20.39 -12.11
CA GLU A 369 -15.58 -20.78 -13.47
C GLU A 369 -16.91 -21.54 -13.51
N ALA A 370 -17.14 -22.46 -12.57
CA ALA A 370 -18.41 -23.18 -12.45
C ALA A 370 -19.59 -22.22 -12.19
N ALA A 371 -19.39 -21.19 -11.36
CA ALA A 371 -20.40 -20.17 -11.11
C ALA A 371 -20.67 -19.33 -12.37
N LYS A 372 -19.64 -18.94 -13.13
CA LYS A 372 -19.80 -18.25 -14.42
C LYS A 372 -20.63 -19.07 -15.40
N VAL A 373 -20.24 -20.32 -15.64
CA VAL A 373 -20.97 -21.24 -16.54
C VAL A 373 -22.41 -21.44 -16.10
N ALA A 374 -22.65 -21.64 -14.79
CA ALA A 374 -24.00 -21.79 -14.26
C ALA A 374 -24.87 -20.54 -14.46
N VAL A 375 -24.32 -19.34 -14.24
CA VAL A 375 -25.05 -18.08 -14.43
C VAL A 375 -25.28 -17.78 -15.92
N GLU A 376 -24.30 -18.05 -16.78
CA GLU A 376 -24.45 -17.93 -18.24
C GLU A 376 -25.59 -18.80 -18.75
N GLU A 377 -25.59 -20.08 -18.39
CA GLU A 377 -26.63 -21.04 -18.78
C GLU A 377 -28.01 -20.63 -18.23
N PHE A 378 -28.09 -20.27 -16.94
CA PHE A 378 -29.34 -19.81 -16.34
C PHE A 378 -29.88 -18.58 -17.07
N THR A 379 -29.02 -17.61 -17.38
CA THR A 379 -29.42 -16.37 -18.04
C THR A 379 -29.84 -16.61 -19.48
N ALA A 380 -29.20 -17.56 -20.18
CA ALA A 380 -29.59 -17.95 -21.54
C ALA A 380 -31.01 -18.58 -21.58
N ILE A 381 -31.40 -19.33 -20.55
CA ILE A 381 -32.70 -20.02 -20.48
C ILE A 381 -33.80 -19.10 -19.94
N TYR A 382 -33.51 -18.35 -18.87
CA TYR A 382 -34.54 -17.64 -18.07
C TYR A 382 -34.42 -16.10 -18.12
N GLY A 383 -33.40 -15.56 -18.79
CA GLY A 383 -33.09 -14.14 -18.82
C GLY A 383 -32.46 -13.61 -17.51
N GLU A 384 -32.12 -12.32 -17.49
CA GLU A 384 -31.35 -11.71 -16.39
C GLU A 384 -32.17 -11.46 -15.10
N GLY A 385 -33.49 -11.36 -15.19
CA GLY A 385 -34.35 -10.95 -14.07
C GLY A 385 -34.29 -11.89 -12.85
N GLY A 386 -33.96 -13.17 -13.05
CA GLY A 386 -33.82 -14.16 -11.98
C GLY A 386 -32.41 -14.35 -11.43
N ARG A 387 -31.40 -13.67 -12.01
CA ARG A 387 -29.97 -13.97 -11.77
C ARG A 387 -29.56 -13.84 -10.31
N SER A 388 -29.93 -12.74 -9.65
CA SER A 388 -29.59 -12.53 -8.23
C SER A 388 -30.21 -13.59 -7.31
N LYS A 389 -31.44 -14.02 -7.61
CA LYS A 389 -32.14 -15.06 -6.84
C LYS A 389 -31.49 -16.42 -7.07
N PHE A 390 -31.11 -16.72 -8.30
CA PHE A 390 -30.39 -17.94 -8.66
C PHE A 390 -29.03 -18.04 -7.96
N ILE A 391 -28.23 -16.97 -7.97
CA ILE A 391 -26.95 -16.94 -7.26
C ILE A 391 -27.17 -17.23 -5.76
N LYS A 392 -28.14 -16.56 -5.13
CA LYS A 392 -28.42 -16.72 -3.71
C LYS A 392 -28.88 -18.12 -3.33
N GLU A 393 -29.86 -18.66 -4.04
CA GLU A 393 -30.55 -19.89 -3.66
C GLU A 393 -29.95 -21.14 -4.30
N HIS A 394 -29.01 -21.01 -5.24
CA HIS A 394 -28.36 -22.15 -5.88
C HIS A 394 -26.87 -22.12 -5.64
N ILE A 395 -26.18 -21.11 -6.14
CA ILE A 395 -24.71 -21.08 -6.12
C ILE A 395 -24.21 -21.01 -4.68
N LEU A 396 -24.69 -20.05 -3.88
CA LEU A 396 -24.22 -19.90 -2.49
C LEU A 396 -24.64 -21.06 -1.57
N GLU A 397 -25.73 -21.76 -1.89
CA GLU A 397 -26.21 -22.88 -1.08
C GLU A 397 -25.58 -24.23 -1.46
N ASN A 398 -25.11 -24.38 -2.71
CA ASN A 398 -24.72 -25.69 -3.26
C ASN A 398 -23.27 -25.76 -3.79
N PHE A 399 -22.49 -24.69 -3.69
CA PHE A 399 -21.10 -24.67 -4.14
C PHE A 399 -20.17 -24.62 -2.93
N PHE A 400 -19.41 -25.69 -2.73
CA PHE A 400 -18.56 -25.88 -1.57
C PHE A 400 -17.10 -25.97 -1.99
N ALA A 401 -16.23 -25.40 -1.17
CA ALA A 401 -14.79 -25.47 -1.36
C ALA A 401 -14.08 -25.70 -0.03
N PHE A 402 -13.00 -26.49 -0.08
CA PHE A 402 -12.07 -26.63 1.03
C PHE A 402 -10.69 -26.16 0.58
N GLU A 403 -10.03 -25.40 1.44
CA GLU A 403 -8.65 -24.97 1.25
C GLU A 403 -7.95 -25.02 2.61
N LEU A 404 -6.75 -25.60 2.63
CA LEU A 404 -5.95 -25.77 3.85
C LEU A 404 -5.06 -24.55 4.10
N MET A 405 -4.63 -23.87 3.04
CA MET A 405 -3.74 -22.72 3.11
C MET A 405 -4.52 -21.42 3.23
N MET A 406 -4.23 -20.65 4.28
CA MET A 406 -4.97 -19.41 4.55
C MET A 406 -4.82 -18.34 3.48
N ALA A 407 -3.64 -18.20 2.86
CA ALA A 407 -3.44 -17.18 1.84
C ALA A 407 -4.34 -17.44 0.61
N PRO A 408 -4.29 -18.63 -0.04
CA PRO A 408 -5.26 -18.98 -1.07
C PRO A 408 -6.73 -18.89 -0.62
N TYR A 409 -7.05 -19.26 0.63
CA TYR A 409 -8.41 -19.13 1.19
C TYR A 409 -8.92 -17.67 1.22
N ALA A 410 -8.14 -16.76 1.82
CA ALA A 410 -8.50 -15.34 1.92
C ALA A 410 -8.66 -14.71 0.53
N ILE A 411 -7.77 -15.08 -0.38
CA ILE A 411 -7.71 -14.56 -1.74
C ILE A 411 -8.83 -15.11 -2.60
N GLY A 412 -9.15 -16.39 -2.44
CA GLY A 412 -10.30 -17.02 -3.04
C GLY A 412 -11.60 -16.34 -2.61
N HIS A 413 -11.75 -16.03 -1.32
CA HIS A 413 -12.92 -15.30 -0.85
C HIS A 413 -13.02 -13.87 -1.39
N LEU A 414 -11.90 -13.13 -1.47
CA LEU A 414 -11.87 -11.83 -2.16
C LEU A 414 -12.30 -11.98 -3.63
N LYS A 415 -11.73 -12.96 -4.35
CA LYS A 415 -12.04 -13.27 -5.75
C LYS A 415 -13.53 -13.58 -5.95
N ILE A 416 -14.10 -14.49 -5.17
CA ILE A 416 -15.53 -14.84 -5.29
C ILE A 416 -16.40 -13.64 -4.96
N SER A 417 -16.04 -12.85 -3.95
CA SER A 417 -16.80 -11.63 -3.66
C SER A 417 -16.80 -10.65 -4.83
N PHE A 418 -15.69 -10.51 -5.55
CA PHE A 418 -15.61 -9.66 -6.74
C PHE A 418 -16.40 -10.25 -7.91
N LEU A 419 -16.24 -11.54 -8.18
CA LEU A 419 -17.01 -12.24 -9.22
C LEU A 419 -18.51 -12.09 -9.01
N LEU A 420 -18.99 -12.28 -7.78
CA LEU A 420 -20.42 -12.15 -7.48
C LEU A 420 -20.92 -10.74 -7.78
N GLU A 421 -20.15 -9.70 -7.44
CA GLU A 421 -20.50 -8.32 -7.75
C GLU A 421 -20.57 -8.06 -9.27
N GLU A 422 -19.63 -8.60 -10.05
CA GLU A 422 -19.65 -8.54 -11.52
C GLU A 422 -20.87 -9.26 -12.11
N LEU A 423 -21.25 -10.39 -11.52
CA LEU A 423 -22.48 -11.12 -11.84
C LEU A 423 -23.75 -10.42 -11.30
N GLY A 424 -23.63 -9.19 -10.76
CA GLY A 424 -24.74 -8.37 -10.29
C GLY A 424 -25.33 -8.81 -8.95
N TYR A 425 -24.57 -9.55 -8.14
CA TYR A 425 -24.95 -9.98 -6.80
C TYR A 425 -24.01 -9.42 -5.74
N LYS A 426 -24.54 -8.60 -4.83
CA LYS A 426 -23.80 -8.13 -3.67
C LYS A 426 -24.09 -9.05 -2.49
N LEU A 427 -23.03 -9.65 -1.93
CA LEU A 427 -23.11 -10.36 -0.65
C LEU A 427 -23.65 -9.38 0.42
N GLN A 428 -24.65 -9.82 1.18
CA GLN A 428 -25.35 -9.03 2.20
C GLN A 428 -24.88 -9.38 3.61
#